data_AF-A0A7S3G339-F1
#
_entry.id   AF-A0A7S3G339-F1
#
_cell.length_a   1.000
_cell.length_b   1.000
_cell.length_c   1.000
_cell.angle_alpha   90.00
_cell.angle_beta   90.00
_cell.angle_gamma   90.00
#
_symmetry.space_group_name_H-M   'P 1'
#
loop_
_entity.id
_entity.type
_entity.pdbx_description
1 polymer ?
#
loop_
_entity_poly.entity_id
_entity_poly.type
_entity_poly.pdbx_seq_one_letter_code
_entity_poly.pdbx_strand_id
1 'polypeptide(L)'
;LELASGEHHSYCVSTNRNRVRGIKVTGNLLREEMSGLNASLTSSMQTLNTETSALLENVTATTSSLLTATQSRLATVEVQSANDTSRVAELEVQIANSTKIEEEMEQTVAEIMLEITQLKGEVEILRSKCERGYFGANCTACNCTSGGICDDGKNGRGRCACFEGVTGARCERCTAAGRKWPICT
;
A
#
# COMPACT_ATOMS: atom_id res chain seq x y z
N LEU A 1 57.31 100.14 61.54
CA LEU A 1 56.98 98.70 61.48
C LEU A 1 55.63 98.40 60.82
N GLU A 2 54.80 99.39 60.47
CA GLU A 2 53.46 99.16 59.89
C GLU A 2 53.42 99.04 58.35
N LEU A 3 54.50 99.39 57.63
CA LEU A 3 54.53 99.33 56.16
C LEU A 3 54.69 97.91 55.58
N ALA A 4 55.22 96.96 56.36
CA ALA A 4 55.46 95.59 55.90
C ALA A 4 54.23 94.66 55.94
N SER A 5 53.17 95.01 56.70
CA SER A 5 51.97 94.16 56.82
C SER A 5 51.01 94.34 55.63
N GLY A 6 50.96 95.54 55.04
CA GLY A 6 50.11 95.85 53.88
C GLY A 6 50.57 95.17 52.59
N GLU A 7 51.88 95.12 52.34
CA GLU A 7 52.44 94.43 51.16
C GLU A 7 52.27 92.91 51.25
N HIS A 8 52.47 92.33 52.44
CA HIS A 8 52.29 90.90 52.67
C HIS A 8 50.82 90.48 52.53
N HIS A 9 49.88 91.31 53.00
CA HIS A 9 48.44 91.09 52.82
C HIS A 9 48.04 91.18 51.35
N SER A 10 48.53 92.20 50.62
CA SER A 10 48.27 92.37 49.18
C SER A 10 48.79 91.19 48.35
N TYR A 11 50.01 90.71 48.66
CA TYR A 11 50.61 89.55 48.01
C TYR A 11 49.79 88.27 48.25
N CYS A 12 49.39 87.99 49.49
CA CYS A 12 48.53 86.83 49.81
C CYS A 12 47.17 86.90 49.13
N VAL A 13 46.54 88.08 49.07
CA VAL A 13 45.24 88.28 48.39
C VAL A 13 45.39 88.04 46.88
N SER A 14 46.44 88.56 46.25
CA SER A 14 46.69 88.36 44.82
C SER A 14 46.96 86.89 44.46
N THR A 15 47.74 86.19 45.28
CA THR A 15 48.08 84.77 45.10
C THR A 15 46.84 83.89 45.23
N ASN A 16 46.00 84.14 46.25
CA ASN A 16 44.73 83.43 46.41
C ASN A 16 43.74 83.73 45.27
N ARG A 17 43.67 84.98 44.80
CA ARG A 17 42.83 85.35 43.64
C ARG A 17 43.27 84.60 42.38
N ASN A 18 44.57 84.47 42.13
CA ASN A 18 45.10 83.72 40.99
C ASN A 18 44.84 82.21 41.11
N ARG A 19 44.98 81.62 42.31
CA ARG A 19 44.61 80.21 42.57
C ARG A 19 43.13 79.94 42.33
N VAL A 20 42.25 80.82 42.81
CA VAL A 20 40.79 80.72 42.59
C VAL A 20 40.44 80.85 41.10
N ARG A 21 41.10 81.75 40.36
CA ARG A 21 40.96 81.83 38.89
C ARG A 21 41.38 80.53 38.22
N GLY A 22 42.52 79.97 38.59
CA GLY A 22 43.01 78.69 38.06
C GLY A 22 42.01 77.55 38.29
N ILE A 23 41.51 77.40 39.53
CA ILE A 23 40.48 76.39 39.87
C ILE A 23 39.22 76.59 39.03
N LYS A 24 38.79 77.85 38.80
CA LYS A 24 37.60 78.16 38.00
C LYS A 24 37.79 77.78 36.53
N VAL A 25 38.98 78.02 35.96
CA VAL A 25 39.32 77.60 34.60
C VAL A 25 39.30 76.08 34.48
N THR A 26 40.00 75.35 35.37
CA THR A 26 40.01 73.88 35.38
C THR A 26 38.61 73.29 35.57
N GLY A 27 37.80 73.87 36.47
CA GLY A 27 36.42 73.44 36.67
C GLY A 27 35.51 73.66 35.45
N ASN A 28 35.78 74.70 34.65
CA ASN A 28 35.06 74.92 33.39
C ASN A 28 35.47 73.90 32.31
N LEU A 29 36.78 73.63 32.15
CA LEU A 29 37.25 72.60 31.22
C LEU A 29 36.66 71.21 31.55
N LEU A 30 36.70 70.80 32.82
CA LEU A 30 36.13 69.53 33.25
C LEU A 30 34.61 69.46 33.00
N ARG A 31 33.90 70.58 33.14
CA ARG A 31 32.47 70.65 32.82
C ARG A 31 32.22 70.47 31.32
N GLU A 32 33.03 71.09 30.47
CA GLU A 32 32.93 70.95 29.02
C GLU A 32 33.25 69.51 28.58
N GLU A 33 34.31 68.89 29.12
CA GLU A 33 34.65 67.49 28.87
C GLU A 33 33.52 66.54 29.31
N MET A 34 32.98 66.72 30.51
CA MET A 34 31.84 65.93 31.01
C MET A 34 30.59 66.13 30.16
N SER A 35 30.34 67.35 29.68
CA SER A 35 29.22 67.64 28.78
C SER A 35 29.40 66.95 27.43
N GLY A 36 30.62 66.94 26.88
CA GLY A 36 30.96 66.25 25.64
C GLY A 36 30.80 64.74 25.76
N LEU A 37 31.32 64.14 26.84
CA LEU A 37 31.16 62.72 27.15
C LEU A 37 29.68 62.33 27.29
N ASN A 38 28.88 63.14 28.01
CA ASN A 38 27.46 62.87 28.19
C ASN A 38 26.68 62.95 26.86
N ALA A 39 27.00 63.93 26.02
CA ALA A 39 26.40 64.05 24.69
C ALA A 39 26.76 62.85 23.80
N SER A 40 28.03 62.44 23.80
CA SER A 40 28.49 61.27 23.03
C SER A 40 27.83 59.98 23.51
N LEU A 41 27.72 59.77 24.83
CA LEU A 41 27.05 58.60 25.39
C LEU A 41 25.56 58.57 25.02
N THR A 42 24.89 59.72 25.08
CA THR A 42 23.47 59.84 24.70
C THR A 42 23.26 59.49 23.24
N SER A 43 24.12 59.98 22.34
CA SER A 43 24.05 59.66 20.91
C SER A 43 24.29 58.17 20.63
N SER A 44 25.27 57.56 21.31
CA SER A 44 25.51 56.11 21.20
C SER A 44 24.32 55.28 21.69
N MET A 45 23.69 55.66 22.82
CA MET A 45 22.49 54.99 23.31
C MET A 45 21.32 55.11 22.34
N GLN A 46 21.12 56.30 21.74
CA GLN A 46 20.08 56.50 20.73
C GLN A 46 20.30 55.59 19.51
N THR A 47 21.54 55.50 19.02
CA THR A 47 21.89 54.65 17.88
C THR A 47 21.60 53.18 18.18
N LEU A 48 22.09 52.68 19.33
CA LEU A 48 21.83 51.31 19.78
C LEU A 48 20.33 51.01 19.89
N ASN A 49 19.55 51.96 20.42
CA ASN A 49 18.10 51.79 20.55
C ASN A 49 17.43 51.70 19.17
N THR A 50 17.82 52.54 18.20
CA THR A 50 17.29 52.49 16.84
C THR A 50 17.64 51.21 16.11
N GLU A 51 18.89 50.73 16.23
CA GLU A 51 19.33 49.47 15.64
C GLU A 51 18.58 48.27 16.25
N THR A 52 18.38 48.29 17.57
CA THR A 52 17.64 47.25 18.29
C THR A 52 16.17 47.21 17.85
N SER A 53 15.52 48.37 17.70
CA SER A 53 14.14 48.44 17.20
C SER A 53 14.02 47.92 15.77
N ALA A 54 14.93 48.31 14.88
CA ALA A 54 14.94 47.83 13.50
C ALA A 54 15.17 46.31 13.40
N LEU A 55 16.06 45.76 14.24
CA LEU A 55 16.28 44.33 14.32
C LEU A 55 15.03 43.59 14.81
N LEU A 56 14.37 44.12 15.84
CA LEU A 56 13.14 43.53 16.38
C LEU A 56 12.01 43.51 15.34
N GLU A 57 11.82 44.60 14.61
CA GLU A 57 10.85 44.68 13.51
C GLU A 57 11.16 43.68 12.40
N ASN A 58 12.43 43.55 12.00
CA ASN A 58 12.81 42.58 10.97
C ASN A 58 12.61 41.12 11.41
N VAL A 59 13.01 40.81 12.65
CA VAL A 59 12.83 39.47 13.23
C VAL A 59 11.35 39.14 13.33
N THR A 60 10.52 40.05 13.84
CA THR A 60 9.06 39.83 13.97
C THR A 60 8.36 39.71 12.63
N ALA A 61 8.75 40.49 11.63
CA ALA A 61 8.22 40.35 10.27
C ALA A 61 8.58 39.00 9.65
N THR A 62 9.85 38.58 9.80
CA THR A 62 10.35 37.31 9.26
C THR A 62 9.67 36.11 9.92
N THR A 63 9.53 36.12 11.24
CA THR A 63 8.86 35.04 11.98
C THR A 63 7.38 34.95 11.65
N SER A 64 6.70 36.10 11.50
CA SER A 64 5.29 36.14 11.09
C SER A 64 5.11 35.55 9.69
N SER A 65 5.95 35.96 8.73
CA SER A 65 5.91 35.43 7.37
C SER A 65 6.16 33.91 7.32
N LEU A 66 7.15 33.42 8.08
CA LEU A 66 7.45 31.99 8.17
C LEU A 66 6.31 31.22 8.81
N LEU A 67 5.70 31.75 9.87
CA LEU A 67 4.57 31.13 10.56
C LEU A 67 3.36 30.99 9.63
N THR A 68 3.03 32.03 8.88
CA THR A 68 1.92 31.95 7.92
C THR A 68 2.21 30.94 6.81
N ALA A 69 3.45 30.89 6.32
CA ALA A 69 3.85 29.92 5.31
C ALA A 69 3.79 28.48 5.83
N THR A 70 4.21 28.21 7.07
CA THR A 70 4.13 26.87 7.67
C THR A 70 2.70 26.47 7.96
N GLN A 71 1.84 27.37 8.41
CA GLN A 71 0.41 27.11 8.62
C GLN A 71 -0.30 26.75 7.31
N SER A 72 -0.01 27.48 6.22
CA SER A 72 -0.57 27.16 4.89
C SER A 72 -0.13 25.79 4.39
N ARG A 73 1.15 25.44 4.58
CA ARG A 73 1.67 24.10 4.24
C ARG A 73 1.04 23.01 5.09
N LEU A 74 0.85 23.26 6.39
CA LEU A 74 0.20 22.30 7.30
C LEU A 74 -1.24 22.03 6.87
N ALA A 75 -2.03 23.07 6.58
CA ALA A 75 -3.40 22.91 6.10
C ALA A 75 -3.48 22.09 4.80
N THR A 76 -2.50 22.28 3.90
CA THR A 76 -2.41 21.48 2.66
C THR A 76 -2.16 20.00 2.96
N VAL A 77 -1.26 19.71 3.91
CA VAL A 77 -0.94 18.32 4.32
C VAL A 77 -2.14 17.67 5.01
N GLU A 78 -2.88 18.39 5.84
CA GLU A 78 -4.07 17.88 6.52
C GLU A 78 -5.16 17.46 5.53
N VAL A 79 -5.43 18.30 4.52
CA VAL A 79 -6.38 17.98 3.45
C VAL A 79 -5.92 16.77 2.64
N GLN A 80 -4.64 16.70 2.30
CA GLN A 80 -4.10 15.56 1.56
C GLN A 80 -4.20 14.26 2.38
N SER A 81 -3.88 14.32 3.67
CA SER A 81 -3.99 13.18 4.58
C SER A 81 -5.43 12.67 4.70
N ALA A 82 -6.41 13.58 4.76
CA ALA A 82 -7.83 13.21 4.78
C ALA A 82 -8.25 12.51 3.47
N ASN A 83 -7.83 13.05 2.32
CA ASN A 83 -8.11 12.46 1.01
C ASN A 83 -7.49 11.06 0.87
N ASP A 84 -6.23 10.90 1.26
CA ASP A 84 -5.56 9.60 1.21
C ASP A 84 -6.22 8.58 2.15
N THR A 85 -6.71 9.01 3.32
CA THR A 85 -7.48 8.15 4.22
C THR A 85 -8.77 7.66 3.56
N SER A 86 -9.50 8.54 2.87
CA SER A 86 -10.71 8.16 2.11
C SER A 86 -10.39 7.17 0.99
N ARG A 87 -9.29 7.38 0.24
CA ARG A 87 -8.86 6.46 -0.82
C ARG A 87 -8.48 5.09 -0.27
N VAL A 88 -7.84 5.04 0.90
CA VAL A 88 -7.53 3.77 1.57
C VAL A 88 -8.81 3.04 1.94
N ALA A 89 -9.79 3.71 2.52
CA ALA A 89 -11.08 3.10 2.87
C ALA A 89 -11.82 2.55 1.62
N GLU A 90 -11.79 3.27 0.49
CA GLU A 90 -12.35 2.78 -0.76
C GLU A 90 -11.64 1.51 -1.27
N LEU A 91 -10.31 1.48 -1.18
CA LEU A 91 -9.51 0.32 -1.59
C LEU A 91 -9.76 -0.89 -0.68
N GLU A 92 -9.93 -0.69 0.63
CA GLU A 92 -10.26 -1.77 1.57
C GLU A 92 -11.58 -2.46 1.17
N VAL A 93 -12.59 -1.67 0.79
CA VAL A 93 -13.87 -2.21 0.30
C VAL A 93 -13.68 -3.00 -1.00
N GLN A 94 -12.87 -2.51 -1.93
CA GLN A 94 -12.59 -3.21 -3.19
C GLN A 94 -11.84 -4.54 -2.96
N ILE A 95 -10.88 -4.55 -2.03
CA ILE A 95 -10.15 -5.76 -1.65
C ILE A 95 -11.13 -6.77 -1.06
N ALA A 96 -11.98 -6.35 -0.11
CA ALA A 96 -12.97 -7.24 0.50
C ALA A 96 -13.93 -7.87 -0.53
N ASN A 97 -14.39 -7.08 -1.51
CA ASN A 97 -15.22 -7.60 -2.61
C ASN A 97 -14.45 -8.62 -3.47
N SER A 98 -13.18 -8.37 -3.76
CA SER A 98 -12.35 -9.27 -4.58
C SER A 98 -12.08 -10.59 -3.86
N THR A 99 -11.75 -10.54 -2.56
CA THR A 99 -11.57 -11.74 -1.72
C THR A 99 -12.84 -12.59 -1.67
N LYS A 100 -14.02 -11.96 -1.57
CA LYS A 100 -15.29 -12.68 -1.62
C LYS A 100 -15.51 -13.40 -2.96
N ILE A 101 -15.18 -12.75 -4.07
CA ILE A 101 -15.27 -13.37 -5.41
C ILE A 101 -14.30 -14.56 -5.51
N GLU A 102 -13.11 -14.44 -4.94
CA GLU A 102 -12.13 -15.54 -4.90
C GLU A 102 -12.68 -16.74 -4.12
N GLU A 103 -13.26 -16.53 -2.94
CA GLU A 103 -13.90 -17.59 -2.15
C GLU A 103 -15.08 -18.25 -2.89
N GLU A 104 -15.94 -17.45 -3.52
CA GLU A 104 -17.07 -17.96 -4.33
C GLU A 104 -16.58 -18.78 -5.54
N MET A 105 -15.47 -18.36 -6.16
CA MET A 105 -14.86 -19.07 -7.27
C MET A 105 -14.22 -20.39 -6.81
N GLU A 106 -13.53 -20.41 -5.67
CA GLU A 106 -12.96 -21.63 -5.10
C GLU A 106 -14.03 -22.68 -4.80
N GLN A 107 -15.17 -22.26 -4.25
CA GLN A 107 -16.32 -23.14 -4.01
C GLN A 107 -16.85 -23.72 -5.33
N THR A 108 -17.04 -22.87 -6.33
CA THR A 108 -17.52 -23.29 -7.66
C THR A 108 -16.56 -24.29 -8.31
N VAL A 109 -15.25 -24.07 -8.21
CA VAL A 109 -14.24 -25.00 -8.72
C VAL A 109 -14.32 -26.35 -8.00
N ALA A 110 -14.49 -26.35 -6.68
CA ALA A 110 -14.63 -27.58 -5.91
C ALA A 110 -15.87 -28.40 -6.34
N GLU A 111 -17.01 -27.73 -6.55
CA GLU A 111 -18.24 -28.37 -7.04
C GLU A 111 -18.06 -28.98 -8.44
N ILE A 112 -17.49 -28.21 -9.38
CA ILE A 112 -17.22 -28.69 -10.74
C ILE A 112 -16.28 -29.91 -10.71
N MET A 113 -15.27 -29.90 -9.84
CA MET A 113 -14.33 -31.03 -9.71
C MET A 113 -15.03 -32.31 -9.21
N LEU A 114 -16.04 -32.19 -8.33
CA LEU A 114 -16.87 -33.31 -7.90
C LEU A 114 -17.69 -33.85 -9.07
N GLU A 115 -18.35 -32.98 -9.84
CA GLU A 115 -19.14 -33.38 -11.01
C GLU A 115 -18.29 -34.08 -12.08
N ILE A 116 -17.10 -33.52 -12.39
CA ILE A 116 -16.16 -34.13 -13.33
C ILE A 116 -15.76 -35.53 -12.87
N THR A 117 -15.54 -35.71 -11.57
CA THR A 117 -15.15 -37.01 -11.00
C THR A 117 -16.28 -38.03 -11.16
N GLN A 118 -17.52 -37.63 -10.90
CA GLN A 118 -18.69 -38.48 -11.11
C GLN A 118 -18.85 -38.88 -12.58
N LEU A 119 -18.81 -37.90 -13.50
CA LEU A 119 -18.95 -38.13 -14.93
C LEU A 119 -17.84 -39.04 -15.48
N LYS A 120 -16.60 -38.90 -14.99
CA LYS A 120 -15.51 -39.82 -15.33
C LYS A 120 -15.85 -41.26 -14.97
N GLY A 121 -16.38 -41.50 -13.78
CA GLY A 121 -16.82 -42.83 -13.36
C GLY A 121 -17.93 -43.40 -14.26
N GLU A 122 -18.93 -42.57 -14.58
CA GLU A 122 -20.03 -42.98 -15.47
C GLU A 122 -19.53 -43.34 -16.89
N VAL A 123 -18.60 -42.55 -17.44
CA VAL A 123 -17.99 -42.80 -18.76
C VAL A 123 -17.17 -44.10 -18.75
N GLU A 124 -16.42 -44.38 -17.70
CA GLU A 124 -15.68 -45.64 -17.56
C GLU A 124 -16.62 -46.85 -17.54
N ILE A 125 -17.74 -46.74 -16.80
CA ILE A 125 -18.76 -47.81 -16.76
C ILE A 125 -19.33 -48.05 -18.15
N LEU A 126 -19.72 -46.99 -18.86
CA LEU A 126 -20.26 -47.10 -20.23
C LEU A 126 -19.25 -47.73 -21.18
N ARG A 127 -17.98 -47.32 -21.11
CA ARG A 127 -16.90 -47.90 -21.93
C ARG A 127 -16.65 -49.36 -21.60
N SER A 128 -16.93 -49.81 -20.38
CA SER A 128 -16.74 -51.19 -19.92
C SER A 128 -17.90 -52.14 -20.28
N LYS A 129 -18.95 -51.65 -20.96
CA LYS A 129 -20.09 -52.47 -21.40
C LYS A 129 -20.14 -52.55 -22.92
N CYS A 130 -20.65 -53.68 -23.42
CA CYS A 130 -21.09 -53.80 -24.80
C CYS A 130 -22.60 -53.94 -24.80
N GLU A 131 -23.24 -53.41 -25.85
CA GLU A 131 -24.64 -53.70 -26.15
C GLU A 131 -24.82 -55.22 -26.29
N ARG A 132 -26.02 -55.74 -25.98
CA ARG A 132 -26.30 -57.17 -26.19
C ARG A 132 -26.03 -57.58 -27.63
N GLY A 133 -25.43 -58.75 -27.81
CA GLY A 133 -25.00 -59.22 -29.13
C GLY A 133 -23.71 -58.58 -29.65
N TYR A 134 -22.92 -57.92 -28.80
CA TYR A 134 -21.57 -57.45 -29.12
C TYR A 134 -20.57 -57.95 -28.06
N PHE A 135 -19.37 -58.33 -28.47
CA PHE A 135 -18.38 -58.98 -27.62
C PHE A 135 -16.97 -58.38 -27.73
N GLY A 136 -16.13 -58.65 -26.73
CA GLY A 136 -14.71 -58.29 -26.72
C GLY A 136 -14.42 -56.80 -26.47
N ALA A 137 -13.14 -56.46 -26.36
CA ALA A 137 -12.67 -55.13 -25.99
C ALA A 137 -13.18 -54.00 -26.90
N ASN A 138 -13.49 -54.30 -28.17
CA ASN A 138 -13.99 -53.34 -29.15
C ASN A 138 -15.50 -53.43 -29.38
N CYS A 139 -16.24 -54.25 -28.60
CA CYS A 139 -17.66 -54.52 -28.82
C CYS A 139 -17.94 -54.86 -30.30
N THR A 140 -17.35 -55.96 -30.77
CA THR A 140 -17.55 -56.47 -32.12
C THR A 140 -18.87 -57.23 -32.20
N ALA A 141 -19.64 -57.06 -33.27
CA ALA A 141 -20.94 -57.71 -33.41
C ALA A 141 -20.81 -59.24 -33.40
N CYS A 142 -21.66 -59.90 -32.61
CA CYS A 142 -21.84 -61.34 -32.64
C CYS A 142 -22.42 -61.78 -33.98
N ASN A 143 -21.97 -62.94 -34.45
CA ASN A 143 -22.40 -63.47 -35.73
C ASN A 143 -23.29 -64.73 -35.61
N CYS A 144 -23.84 -64.99 -34.43
CA CYS A 144 -24.74 -66.11 -34.20
C CYS A 144 -26.07 -65.89 -34.94
N THR A 145 -26.61 -66.96 -35.52
CA THR A 145 -28.00 -66.96 -36.01
C THR A 145 -28.96 -67.12 -34.83
N SER A 146 -30.28 -67.04 -35.09
CA SER A 146 -31.32 -67.26 -34.08
C SER A 146 -31.31 -68.67 -33.45
N GLY A 147 -30.50 -69.59 -33.99
CA GLY A 147 -30.33 -70.94 -33.47
C GLY A 147 -29.41 -71.06 -32.25
N GLY A 148 -28.92 -69.96 -31.68
CA GLY A 148 -28.09 -69.99 -30.49
C GLY A 148 -27.94 -68.64 -29.78
N ILE A 149 -27.19 -68.65 -28.68
CA ILE A 149 -26.88 -67.48 -27.85
C ILE A 149 -25.39 -67.16 -28.00
N CYS A 150 -25.06 -65.87 -28.08
CA CYS A 150 -23.67 -65.41 -28.15
C CYS A 150 -23.05 -65.26 -26.75
N ASP A 151 -21.77 -65.63 -26.62
CA ASP A 151 -20.87 -65.23 -25.53
C ASP A 151 -20.50 -63.74 -25.71
N ASP A 152 -21.44 -62.86 -25.32
CA ASP A 152 -21.38 -61.40 -25.50
C ASP A 152 -20.82 -60.66 -24.26
N GLY A 153 -20.70 -59.34 -24.36
CA GLY A 153 -20.06 -58.49 -23.35
C GLY A 153 -18.55 -58.29 -23.55
N LYS A 154 -17.93 -57.38 -22.79
CA LYS A 154 -16.51 -57.00 -22.96
C LYS A 154 -15.53 -58.16 -22.82
N ASN A 155 -15.85 -59.11 -21.95
CA ASN A 155 -15.05 -60.32 -21.73
C ASN A 155 -15.54 -61.52 -22.56
N GLY A 156 -16.65 -61.35 -23.29
CA GLY A 156 -17.21 -62.35 -24.17
C GLY A 156 -16.29 -62.60 -25.36
N ARG A 157 -16.27 -63.85 -25.85
CA ARG A 157 -15.42 -64.27 -26.97
C ARG A 157 -16.16 -64.35 -28.30
N GLY A 158 -17.45 -64.04 -28.32
CA GLY A 158 -18.26 -64.03 -29.55
C GLY A 158 -18.63 -65.41 -30.08
N ARG A 159 -18.46 -66.45 -29.26
CA ARG A 159 -18.79 -67.83 -29.64
C ARG A 159 -20.29 -68.07 -29.47
N CYS A 160 -20.85 -68.89 -30.36
CA CYS A 160 -22.26 -69.24 -30.34
C CYS A 160 -22.47 -70.56 -29.60
N ALA A 161 -23.31 -70.52 -28.57
CA ALA A 161 -23.86 -71.71 -27.94
C ALA A 161 -25.18 -72.06 -28.63
N CYS A 162 -25.18 -73.15 -29.42
CA CYS A 162 -26.35 -73.53 -30.20
C CYS A 162 -27.42 -74.21 -29.35
N PHE A 163 -28.67 -73.90 -29.67
CA PHE A 163 -29.84 -74.59 -29.13
C PHE A 163 -29.90 -76.03 -29.67
N GLU A 164 -30.67 -76.86 -28.98
CA GLU A 164 -30.82 -78.27 -29.32
C GLU A 164 -31.29 -78.47 -30.77
N GLY A 165 -30.72 -79.46 -31.46
CA GLY A 165 -31.03 -79.76 -32.87
C GLY A 165 -30.31 -78.89 -33.90
N VAL A 166 -29.55 -77.88 -33.45
CA VAL A 166 -28.80 -76.93 -34.29
C VAL A 166 -27.30 -77.01 -34.00
N THR A 167 -26.46 -76.81 -35.01
CA THR A 167 -25.00 -76.86 -34.93
C THR A 167 -24.35 -75.91 -35.95
N GLY A 168 -23.02 -75.85 -35.96
CA GLY A 168 -22.22 -74.90 -36.76
C GLY A 168 -21.66 -73.76 -35.92
N ALA A 169 -20.65 -73.06 -36.44
CA ALA A 169 -19.95 -71.99 -35.70
C ALA A 169 -20.87 -70.79 -35.41
N ARG A 170 -21.96 -70.64 -36.17
CA ARG A 170 -22.99 -69.61 -36.04
C ARG A 170 -24.38 -70.22 -35.76
N CYS A 171 -24.46 -71.51 -35.45
CA CYS A 171 -25.71 -72.23 -35.27
C CYS A 171 -26.61 -72.23 -36.52
N GLU A 172 -25.99 -72.37 -37.69
CA GLU A 172 -26.62 -72.21 -39.00
C GLU A 172 -26.99 -73.53 -39.70
N ARG A 173 -26.85 -74.67 -39.02
CA ARG A 173 -27.06 -76.01 -39.59
C ARG A 173 -27.88 -76.88 -38.66
N CYS A 174 -28.69 -77.78 -39.21
CA CYS A 174 -29.35 -78.81 -38.41
C CYS A 174 -28.38 -79.95 -38.08
N THR A 175 -28.51 -80.52 -36.88
CA THR A 175 -27.70 -81.67 -36.43
C THR A 175 -28.14 -82.97 -37.11
N ALA A 176 -29.45 -83.12 -37.41
CA ALA A 176 -29.99 -84.29 -38.09
C ALA A 176 -29.85 -84.19 -39.61
N ALA A 177 -29.42 -85.30 -40.23
CA ALA A 177 -29.30 -85.41 -41.69
C ALA A 177 -30.68 -85.27 -42.38
N GLY A 178 -30.73 -84.50 -43.46
CA GLY A 178 -31.94 -84.27 -44.26
C GLY A 178 -32.83 -83.10 -43.82
N ARG A 179 -32.56 -82.47 -42.66
CA ARG A 179 -33.28 -81.25 -42.22
C ARG A 179 -32.65 -79.99 -42.82
N LYS A 180 -33.47 -78.95 -43.07
CA LYS A 180 -33.03 -77.68 -43.67
C LYS A 180 -33.24 -76.51 -42.71
N TRP A 181 -32.16 -75.77 -42.42
CA TRP A 181 -32.22 -74.48 -41.72
C TRP A 181 -33.16 -73.50 -42.45
N PRO A 182 -33.99 -72.67 -41.78
CA PRO A 182 -33.95 -72.29 -40.36
C PRO A 182 -34.82 -73.11 -39.39
N ILE A 183 -35.43 -74.21 -39.83
CA ILE A 183 -36.30 -75.04 -38.98
C ILE A 183 -35.72 -76.45 -38.91
N CYS A 184 -35.19 -76.81 -37.75
CA CYS A 184 -34.52 -78.09 -37.51
C CYS A 184 -35.35 -79.06 -36.66
N THR A 185 -36.62 -78.77 -36.41
CA THR A 185 -37.57 -79.62 -35.67
C THR A 185 -37.96 -80.87 -36.44
#